data_AF-A0A135LBG3-F1
#
_entry.id   AF-A0A135LBG3-F1
#
_cell.length_a   1.000
_cell.length_b   1.000
_cell.length_c   1.000
_cell.angle_alpha   90.00
_cell.angle_beta   90.00
_cell.angle_gamma   90.00
#
_symmetry.space_group_name_H-M   'P 1'
#
loop_
_entity.id
_entity.type
_entity.pdbx_description
1 polymer ?
#
loop_
_entity_poly.entity_id
_entity_poly.type
_entity_poly.pdbx_seq_one_letter_code
_entity_poly.pdbx_strand_id
1 'polypeptide(L)'
;MDDLSLPTDDDLLPILRQICASNPDLGRTKILNRLRNEHQWRISETRLKNLLENHGLQQIEQEPIKPKESDLPPISYPQDALAVQQKYKDESIRCFKIYSRGPYDFGVSPNSDMAIRVDIAHNRVKNAGRPKTEGDRITMATSWPMRCLFDYNWAAAEIAGVSKEDIGRQLEAEYGVNPVPFLPPAPTLAEIMDRKIKFKIASMEKLRQMLKHPEIRKLIPVDARGEPIWDEAKHGEFCVLVVKIDKGRGLEEFGPA
;
A
#
# COMPACT_ATOMS: atom_id res chain seq x y z
N MET A 1 6.29 -48.22 -8.97
CA MET A 1 6.25 -46.75 -8.86
C MET A 1 5.62 -46.31 -10.15
N ASP A 2 4.32 -46.05 -10.11
CA ASP A 2 3.56 -45.73 -11.31
C ASP A 2 3.97 -44.33 -11.77
N ASP A 3 4.49 -44.29 -13.00
CA ASP A 3 4.89 -43.07 -13.68
C ASP A 3 3.60 -42.30 -14.01
N LEU A 4 3.24 -41.35 -13.15
CA LEU A 4 2.09 -40.47 -13.37
C LEU A 4 2.43 -39.56 -14.55
N SER A 5 2.06 -40.03 -15.75
CA SER A 5 2.23 -39.28 -16.99
C SER A 5 1.59 -37.90 -16.84
N LEU A 6 2.41 -36.86 -16.99
CA LEU A 6 1.93 -35.50 -17.01
C LEU A 6 0.93 -35.35 -18.18
N PRO A 7 -0.25 -34.75 -17.97
CA PRO A 7 -1.23 -34.60 -19.03
C PRO A 7 -0.67 -33.68 -20.12
N THR A 8 -0.96 -34.01 -21.38
CA THR A 8 -0.66 -33.15 -22.52
C THR A 8 -1.69 -32.01 -22.60
N ASP A 9 -1.41 -30.99 -23.42
CA ASP A 9 -2.38 -29.91 -23.63
C ASP A 9 -3.65 -30.43 -24.32
N ASP A 10 -3.53 -31.43 -25.19
CA ASP A 10 -4.65 -32.10 -25.85
C ASP A 10 -5.55 -32.86 -24.86
N ASP A 11 -4.98 -33.39 -23.77
CA ASP A 11 -5.76 -34.00 -22.69
C ASP A 11 -6.48 -32.95 -21.83
N LEU A 12 -5.84 -31.80 -21.61
CA LEU A 12 -6.34 -30.73 -20.74
C LEU A 12 -7.48 -29.95 -21.38
N LEU A 13 -7.39 -29.63 -22.67
CA LEU A 13 -8.31 -28.71 -23.35
C LEU A 13 -9.79 -29.15 -23.33
N PRO A 14 -10.13 -30.42 -23.59
CA PRO A 14 -11.52 -30.89 -23.49
C PRO A 14 -12.10 -30.71 -22.08
N ILE A 15 -11.30 -31.04 -21.05
CA ILE A 15 -11.70 -30.92 -19.65
C ILE A 15 -11.87 -29.47 -19.24
N LEU A 16 -10.94 -28.60 -19.63
CA LEU A 16 -11.03 -27.16 -19.37
C LEU A 16 -12.28 -26.55 -20.02
N ARG A 17 -12.57 -26.91 -21.28
CA ARG A 17 -13.81 -26.49 -21.95
C ARG A 17 -15.05 -26.93 -21.20
N GLN A 18 -15.10 -28.18 -20.74
CA GLN A 18 -16.22 -28.71 -19.98
C GLN A 18 -16.39 -27.99 -18.63
N ILE A 19 -15.29 -27.77 -17.90
CA ILE A 19 -15.31 -27.07 -16.61
C ILE A 19 -15.81 -25.63 -16.79
N CYS A 20 -15.25 -24.90 -17.77
CA CYS A 20 -15.63 -23.53 -18.06
C CYS A 20 -17.08 -23.41 -18.57
N ALA A 21 -17.58 -24.38 -19.36
CA ALA A 21 -18.96 -24.40 -19.82
C ALA A 21 -19.95 -24.71 -18.69
N SER A 22 -19.58 -25.60 -17.77
CA SER A 22 -20.45 -26.02 -16.66
C SER A 22 -20.45 -25.04 -15.49
N ASN A 23 -19.35 -24.29 -15.31
CA ASN A 23 -19.17 -23.35 -14.20
C ASN A 23 -18.48 -22.07 -14.74
N PRO A 24 -19.26 -21.17 -15.35
CA PRO A 24 -18.74 -19.98 -16.01
C PRO A 24 -18.18 -18.89 -15.06
N ASP A 25 -18.11 -19.13 -13.75
CA ASP A 25 -17.57 -18.21 -12.74
C ASP A 25 -16.42 -18.83 -11.91
N LEU A 26 -15.86 -19.96 -12.37
CA LEU A 26 -14.90 -20.74 -11.60
C LEU A 26 -13.48 -20.16 -11.75
N GLY A 27 -12.99 -19.46 -10.71
CA GLY A 27 -11.63 -18.91 -10.71
C GLY A 27 -10.51 -19.95 -10.85
N ARG A 28 -9.35 -19.51 -11.36
CA ARG A 28 -8.19 -20.36 -11.73
C ARG A 28 -7.74 -21.33 -10.62
N THR A 29 -7.68 -20.86 -9.37
CA THR A 29 -7.30 -21.69 -8.22
C THR A 29 -8.27 -22.85 -8.00
N LYS A 30 -9.56 -22.64 -8.25
CA LYS A 30 -10.58 -23.70 -8.13
C LYS A 30 -10.47 -24.68 -9.30
N ILE A 31 -10.17 -24.21 -10.51
CA ILE A 31 -9.87 -25.07 -11.66
C ILE A 31 -8.65 -25.96 -11.36
N LEU A 32 -7.55 -25.40 -10.84
CA LEU A 32 -6.37 -26.19 -10.46
C LEU A 32 -6.68 -27.25 -9.41
N ASN A 33 -7.43 -26.88 -8.37
CA ASN A 33 -7.84 -27.83 -7.33
C ASN A 33 -8.72 -28.94 -7.91
N ARG A 34 -9.58 -28.62 -8.87
CA ARG A 34 -10.44 -29.60 -9.54
C ARG A 34 -9.64 -30.58 -10.39
N LEU A 35 -8.72 -30.08 -11.22
CA LEU A 35 -7.82 -30.94 -12.01
C LEU A 35 -6.98 -31.85 -11.12
N ARG A 36 -6.51 -31.34 -9.97
CA ARG A 36 -5.77 -32.14 -8.99
C ARG A 36 -6.63 -33.21 -8.33
N ASN A 37 -7.84 -32.89 -7.92
CA ASN A 37 -8.66 -33.78 -7.11
C ASN A 37 -9.42 -34.81 -7.97
N GLU A 38 -9.97 -34.38 -9.11
CA GLU A 38 -10.80 -35.21 -9.99
C GLU A 38 -9.98 -36.01 -11.01
N HIS A 39 -8.86 -35.44 -11.49
CA HIS A 39 -8.04 -36.04 -12.54
C HIS A 39 -6.62 -36.42 -12.08
N GLN A 40 -6.28 -36.18 -10.81
CA GLN A 40 -4.93 -36.42 -10.25
C GLN A 40 -3.81 -35.67 -11.00
N TRP A 41 -4.16 -34.60 -11.71
CA TRP A 41 -3.22 -33.82 -12.50
C TRP A 41 -2.63 -32.65 -11.72
N ARG A 42 -1.31 -32.54 -11.74
CA ARG A 42 -0.58 -31.40 -11.19
C ARG A 42 -0.03 -30.57 -12.33
N ILE A 43 -0.66 -29.44 -12.60
CA ILE A 43 -0.18 -28.46 -13.59
C ILE A 43 0.18 -27.15 -12.89
N SER A 44 1.12 -26.39 -13.47
CA SER A 44 1.46 -25.07 -12.95
C SER A 44 0.36 -24.06 -13.28
N GLU A 45 0.23 -23.05 -12.42
CA GLU A 45 -0.71 -21.95 -12.64
C GLU A 45 -0.42 -21.20 -13.95
N THR A 46 0.87 -21.02 -14.27
CA THR A 46 1.31 -20.42 -15.53
C THR A 46 0.87 -21.23 -16.75
N ARG A 47 0.99 -22.57 -16.72
CA ARG A 47 0.55 -23.43 -17.82
C ARG A 47 -0.97 -23.36 -18.00
N LEU A 48 -1.72 -23.39 -16.90
CA LEU A 48 -3.17 -23.23 -16.95
C LEU A 48 -3.57 -21.86 -17.53
N LYS A 49 -2.93 -20.78 -17.07
CA LYS A 49 -3.19 -19.43 -17.58
C LYS A 49 -3.01 -19.36 -19.09
N ASN A 50 -1.88 -19.85 -19.60
CA ASN A 50 -1.58 -19.83 -21.04
C ASN A 50 -2.61 -20.64 -21.85
N LEU A 51 -3.05 -21.80 -21.34
CA LEU A 51 -4.08 -22.60 -22.02
C LEU A 51 -5.43 -21.91 -22.07
N LEU A 52 -5.82 -21.23 -20.99
CA LEU A 52 -7.09 -20.49 -20.96
C LEU A 52 -7.04 -19.27 -21.90
N GLU A 53 -5.92 -18.55 -21.94
CA GLU A 53 -5.69 -17.40 -22.82
C GLU A 53 -5.68 -17.78 -24.29
N ASN A 54 -4.84 -18.74 -24.66
CA ASN A 54 -4.58 -19.10 -26.05
C ASN A 54 -5.78 -19.74 -26.75
N HIS A 55 -6.72 -20.31 -25.98
CA HIS A 55 -7.90 -20.97 -26.51
C HIS A 55 -9.20 -20.22 -26.21
N GLY A 56 -9.12 -18.96 -25.76
CA GLY A 56 -10.30 -18.13 -25.50
C GLY A 56 -11.23 -18.69 -24.42
N LEU A 57 -10.68 -19.50 -23.50
CA LEU A 57 -11.40 -20.04 -22.34
C LEU A 57 -11.26 -19.13 -21.11
N GLN A 58 -10.58 -17.99 -21.27
CA GLN A 58 -10.64 -16.92 -20.28
C GLN A 58 -12.07 -16.41 -20.19
N GLN A 59 -12.71 -16.73 -19.06
CA GLN A 59 -13.57 -15.75 -18.45
C GLN A 59 -12.69 -14.54 -18.20
N ILE A 60 -13.06 -13.41 -18.79
CA ILE A 60 -12.68 -12.11 -18.24
C ILE A 60 -13.03 -12.27 -16.76
N GLU A 61 -12.04 -12.30 -15.87
CA GLU A 61 -12.26 -12.06 -14.45
C GLU A 61 -12.88 -10.65 -14.42
N GLN A 62 -14.19 -10.53 -14.68
CA GLN A 62 -14.96 -9.42 -14.22
C GLN A 62 -14.93 -9.62 -12.73
N GLU A 63 -13.90 -9.06 -12.09
CA GLU A 63 -13.96 -8.74 -10.68
C GLU A 63 -15.39 -8.22 -10.44
N PRO A 64 -16.13 -8.78 -9.45
CA PRO A 64 -17.51 -8.38 -9.19
C PRO A 64 -17.52 -6.87 -9.24
N ILE A 65 -18.30 -6.27 -10.16
CA ILE A 65 -18.23 -4.85 -10.52
C ILE A 65 -18.05 -4.07 -9.24
N LYS A 66 -16.81 -3.73 -8.90
CA LYS A 66 -16.54 -2.94 -7.72
C LYS A 66 -17.27 -1.65 -8.07
N PRO A 67 -18.24 -1.21 -7.25
CA PRO A 67 -18.90 0.06 -7.50
C PRO A 67 -17.77 1.05 -7.78
N LYS A 68 -17.86 1.77 -8.90
CA LYS A 68 -16.80 2.72 -9.24
C LYS A 68 -16.65 3.61 -8.01
N GLU A 69 -15.44 4.02 -7.68
CA GLU A 69 -15.22 4.84 -6.49
C GLU A 69 -16.13 6.09 -6.48
N SER A 70 -16.51 6.58 -7.67
CA SER A 70 -17.52 7.63 -7.92
C SER A 70 -18.93 7.35 -7.38
N ASP A 71 -19.28 6.08 -7.23
CA ASP A 71 -20.62 5.62 -6.86
C ASP A 71 -20.75 5.45 -5.33
N LEU A 72 -19.63 5.45 -4.61
CA LEU A 72 -19.62 5.43 -3.16
C LEU A 72 -19.83 6.84 -2.60
N PRO A 73 -20.52 6.97 -1.44
CA PRO A 73 -20.71 8.27 -0.81
C PRO A 73 -19.36 8.93 -0.50
N PRO A 74 -19.32 10.29 -0.48
CA PRO A 74 -18.12 11.01 -0.09
C PRO A 74 -17.60 10.56 1.27
N ILE A 75 -16.29 10.69 1.48
CA ILE A 75 -15.65 10.39 2.76
C ILE A 75 -16.26 11.29 3.84
N SER A 76 -16.74 10.68 4.92
CA SER A 76 -17.18 11.38 6.12
C SER A 76 -16.00 11.54 7.06
N TYR A 77 -15.64 12.79 7.34
CA TYR A 77 -14.59 13.13 8.31
C TYR A 77 -15.20 13.41 9.68
N PRO A 78 -14.55 12.99 10.78
CA PRO A 78 -14.95 13.41 12.13
C PRO A 78 -14.90 14.93 12.28
N GLN A 79 -15.75 15.48 13.14
CA GLN A 79 -15.78 16.93 13.41
C GLN A 79 -14.43 17.46 13.91
N ASP A 80 -13.75 16.69 14.76
CA ASP A 80 -12.38 16.96 15.20
C ASP A 80 -11.44 15.87 14.64
N ALA A 81 -11.22 15.91 13.33
CA ALA A 81 -10.41 14.92 12.64
C ALA A 81 -8.96 14.86 13.18
N LEU A 82 -8.40 15.99 13.63
CA LEU A 82 -7.07 16.03 14.23
C LEU A 82 -7.01 15.30 15.57
N ALA A 83 -7.99 15.54 16.46
CA ALA A 83 -8.04 14.81 17.73
C ALA A 83 -8.23 13.30 17.51
N VAL A 84 -9.06 12.91 16.54
CA VAL A 84 -9.21 11.49 16.17
C VAL A 84 -7.92 10.91 15.61
N GLN A 85 -7.20 11.65 14.77
CA GLN A 85 -5.92 11.21 14.20
C GLN A 85 -4.83 11.08 15.27
N GLN A 86 -4.81 11.99 16.25
CA GLN A 86 -3.92 11.92 17.40
C GLN A 86 -4.26 10.71 18.28
N LYS A 87 -5.53 10.52 18.63
CA LYS A 87 -5.97 9.36 19.42
C LYS A 87 -5.60 8.05 18.73
N TYR A 88 -5.82 7.98 17.41
CA TYR A 88 -5.44 6.81 16.62
C TYR A 88 -3.94 6.51 16.75
N LYS A 89 -3.09 7.53 16.61
CA LYS A 89 -1.64 7.39 16.74
C LYS A 89 -1.19 6.99 18.15
N ASP A 90 -1.91 7.44 19.18
CA ASP A 90 -1.59 7.13 20.58
C ASP A 90 -2.02 5.70 20.96
N GLU A 91 -3.08 5.17 20.35
CA GLU A 91 -3.68 3.88 20.69
C GLU A 91 -3.34 2.74 19.72
N SER A 92 -3.00 3.06 18.46
CA SER A 92 -2.67 2.09 17.42
C SER A 92 -1.17 1.80 17.36
N ILE A 93 -0.82 0.60 16.89
CA ILE A 93 0.55 0.26 16.49
C ILE A 93 0.96 0.94 15.17
N ARG A 94 0.01 1.54 14.45
CA ARG A 94 0.23 2.25 13.19
C ARG A 94 0.46 3.74 13.43
N CYS A 95 1.19 4.37 12.53
CA CYS A 95 1.62 5.76 12.70
C CYS A 95 0.51 6.78 12.39
N PHE A 96 -0.32 6.49 11.40
CA PHE A 96 -1.46 7.33 11.04
C PHE A 96 -2.54 6.53 10.32
N LYS A 97 -3.68 7.19 10.06
CA LYS A 97 -4.86 6.61 9.43
C LYS A 97 -5.18 7.40 8.16
N ILE A 98 -5.65 6.71 7.13
CA ILE A 98 -6.24 7.31 5.92
C ILE A 98 -7.73 7.00 5.94
N TYR A 99 -8.55 8.05 5.86
CA TYR A 99 -9.99 7.88 5.71
C TYR A 99 -10.30 7.47 4.28
N SER A 100 -11.24 6.55 4.10
CA SER A 100 -11.62 6.10 2.75
C SER A 100 -13.13 6.00 2.54
N ARG A 101 -13.55 5.64 1.33
CA ARG A 101 -14.97 5.36 1.04
C ARG A 101 -15.31 3.91 1.36
N GLY A 102 -16.58 3.65 1.64
CA GLY A 102 -17.05 2.31 1.99
C GLY A 102 -16.76 1.93 3.45
N PRO A 103 -16.68 0.62 3.77
CA PRO A 103 -16.71 0.13 5.15
C PRO A 103 -15.37 0.18 5.89
N TYR A 104 -14.26 0.45 5.18
CA TYR A 104 -12.92 0.42 5.75
C TYR A 104 -12.27 1.80 5.74
N ASP A 105 -11.42 2.06 6.73
CA ASP A 105 -10.33 3.03 6.67
C ASP A 105 -9.00 2.26 6.57
N PHE A 106 -7.87 2.96 6.55
CA PHE A 106 -6.56 2.31 6.44
C PHE A 106 -5.59 2.80 7.49
N GLY A 107 -4.91 1.87 8.16
CA GLY A 107 -3.80 2.14 9.07
C GLY A 107 -2.48 2.09 8.32
N VAL A 108 -1.59 3.03 8.61
CA VAL A 108 -0.34 3.18 7.86
C VAL A 108 0.87 3.21 8.79
N SER A 109 1.88 2.42 8.45
CA SER A 109 3.20 2.44 9.08
C SER A 109 4.29 2.62 8.03
N PRO A 110 5.00 3.75 8.00
CA PRO A 110 6.27 3.85 7.29
C PRO A 110 7.34 2.97 7.95
N ASN A 111 8.50 2.82 7.30
CA ASN A 111 9.69 2.31 7.99
C ASN A 111 10.09 3.23 9.17
N SER A 112 10.87 2.71 10.11
CA SER A 112 11.14 3.39 11.40
C SER A 112 11.71 4.80 11.25
N ASP A 113 12.66 5.00 10.34
CA ASP A 113 13.27 6.31 10.10
C ASP A 113 12.23 7.32 9.58
N MET A 114 11.37 6.87 8.67
CA MET A 114 10.35 7.72 8.09
C MET A 114 9.17 7.94 9.04
N ALA A 115 8.88 6.99 9.94
CA ALA A 115 7.92 7.17 11.02
C ALA A 115 8.34 8.32 11.96
N ILE A 116 9.63 8.41 12.32
CA ILE A 116 10.17 9.56 13.08
C ILE A 116 9.98 10.86 12.30
N ARG A 117 10.25 10.86 11.00
CA ARG A 117 10.09 12.05 10.14
C ARG A 117 8.64 12.51 10.08
N VAL A 118 7.69 11.58 9.91
CA VAL A 118 6.25 11.84 9.92
C VAL A 118 5.80 12.36 11.29
N ASP A 119 6.30 11.79 12.38
CA ASP A 119 6.01 12.26 13.74
C ASP A 119 6.45 13.71 13.97
N ILE A 120 7.69 14.04 13.60
CA ILE A 120 8.21 15.42 13.67
C ILE A 120 7.35 16.36 12.82
N ALA A 121 6.98 15.94 11.61
CA ALA A 121 6.15 16.74 10.72
C ALA A 121 4.77 17.01 11.33
N HIS A 122 4.10 15.96 11.81
CA HIS A 122 2.80 16.03 12.49
C HIS A 122 2.85 16.99 13.68
N ASN A 123 3.83 16.81 14.58
CA ASN A 123 3.96 17.64 15.77
C ASN A 123 4.20 19.11 15.43
N ARG A 124 4.97 19.41 14.37
CA ARG A 124 5.18 20.79 13.92
C ARG A 124 3.91 21.44 13.38
N VAL A 125 3.16 20.75 12.52
CA VAL A 125 1.89 21.28 11.98
C VAL A 125 0.85 21.43 13.09
N LYS A 126 0.73 20.43 13.97
CA LYS A 126 -0.16 20.47 15.13
C LYS A 126 0.15 21.66 16.06
N ASN A 127 1.43 21.87 16.40
CA ASN A 127 1.84 22.95 17.28
C ASN A 127 1.68 24.34 16.65
N ALA A 128 1.74 24.45 15.32
CA ALA A 128 1.43 25.70 14.62
C ALA A 128 -0.05 26.08 14.75
N GLY A 129 -0.93 25.09 14.96
CA GLY A 129 -2.38 25.28 15.02
C GLY A 129 -3.00 25.54 13.65
N ARG A 130 -4.33 25.59 13.58
CA ARG A 130 -5.04 25.87 12.32
C ARG A 130 -4.73 27.30 11.83
N PRO A 131 -4.48 27.48 10.52
CA PRO A 131 -4.21 28.81 9.96
C PRO A 131 -5.42 29.72 10.12
N LYS A 132 -5.17 31.00 10.42
CA LYS A 132 -6.22 32.00 10.66
C LYS A 132 -6.41 32.96 9.49
N THR A 133 -5.35 33.14 8.71
CA THR A 133 -5.32 34.01 7.53
C THR A 133 -4.97 33.23 6.28
N GLU A 134 -5.24 33.82 5.12
CA GLU A 134 -4.81 33.27 3.83
C GLU A 134 -3.28 33.13 3.75
N GLY A 135 -2.54 34.09 4.31
CA GLY A 135 -1.09 34.03 4.38
C GLY A 135 -0.61 32.80 5.17
N ASP A 136 -1.18 32.57 6.36
CA ASP A 136 -0.87 31.40 7.18
C ASP A 136 -1.19 30.10 6.43
N ARG A 137 -2.30 30.08 5.69
CA ARG A 137 -2.75 28.94 4.88
C ARG A 137 -1.71 28.56 3.84
N ILE A 138 -1.22 29.54 3.07
CA ILE A 138 -0.19 29.33 2.04
C ILE A 138 1.13 28.92 2.68
N THR A 139 1.55 29.60 3.76
CA THR A 139 2.79 29.27 4.48
C THR A 139 2.76 27.84 5.02
N MET A 140 1.64 27.42 5.62
CA MET A 140 1.48 26.05 6.10
C MET A 140 1.43 25.05 4.93
N ALA A 141 0.66 25.30 3.89
CA ALA A 141 0.49 24.41 2.74
C ALA A 141 1.80 24.12 2.00
N THR A 142 2.68 25.11 1.92
CA THR A 142 3.99 25.02 1.26
C THR A 142 5.13 24.61 2.21
N SER A 143 4.85 24.49 3.52
CA SER A 143 5.85 24.12 4.51
C SER A 143 6.33 22.68 4.33
N TRP A 144 7.60 22.42 4.63
CA TRP A 144 8.15 21.06 4.57
C TRP A 144 7.37 20.04 5.44
N PRO A 145 6.88 20.37 6.66
CA PRO A 145 6.11 19.43 7.47
C PRO A 145 4.81 19.01 6.78
N MET A 146 4.05 19.98 6.26
CA MET A 146 2.82 19.68 5.53
C MET A 146 3.11 18.85 4.28
N ARG A 147 4.18 19.19 3.54
CA ARG A 147 4.60 18.42 2.37
C ARG A 147 4.99 16.99 2.75
N CYS A 148 5.68 16.80 3.86
CA CYS A 148 6.03 15.48 4.38
C CYS A 148 4.77 14.67 4.70
N LEU A 149 3.81 15.25 5.43
CA LEU A 149 2.54 14.57 5.73
C LEU A 149 1.80 14.19 4.45
N PHE A 150 1.71 15.10 3.49
CA PHE A 150 1.09 14.84 2.20
C PHE A 150 1.77 13.70 1.45
N ASP A 151 3.11 13.72 1.31
CA ASP A 151 3.82 12.71 0.52
C ASP A 151 3.63 11.29 1.09
N TYR A 152 3.63 11.10 2.42
CA TYR A 152 3.38 9.79 3.02
C TYR A 152 1.92 9.36 2.98
N ASN A 153 0.98 10.29 3.19
CA ASN A 153 -0.44 9.98 3.01
C ASN A 153 -0.72 9.60 1.55
N TRP A 154 -0.12 10.30 0.59
CA TRP A 154 -0.28 10.02 -0.83
C TRP A 154 0.31 8.65 -1.22
N ALA A 155 1.54 8.34 -0.78
CA ALA A 155 2.15 7.03 -1.05
C ALA A 155 1.30 5.86 -0.52
N ALA A 156 0.70 6.02 0.66
CA ALA A 156 -0.21 5.01 1.21
C ALA A 156 -1.58 5.02 0.53
N ALA A 157 -2.09 6.17 0.10
CA ALA A 157 -3.34 6.30 -0.64
C ALA A 157 -3.30 5.60 -1.99
N GLU A 158 -2.17 5.66 -2.71
CA GLU A 158 -1.96 4.95 -3.96
C GLU A 158 -2.12 3.43 -3.79
N ILE A 159 -1.63 2.88 -2.67
CA ILE A 159 -1.81 1.46 -2.32
C ILE A 159 -3.24 1.16 -1.89
N ALA A 160 -3.85 2.07 -1.13
CA ALA A 160 -5.22 1.93 -0.61
C ALA A 160 -6.32 2.15 -1.67
N GLY A 161 -5.97 2.70 -2.83
CA GLY A 161 -6.94 3.14 -3.84
C GLY A 161 -7.76 4.34 -3.39
N VAL A 162 -7.13 5.30 -2.69
CA VAL A 162 -7.76 6.56 -2.24
C VAL A 162 -7.25 7.71 -3.13
N SER A 163 -8.16 8.56 -3.59
CA SER A 163 -7.81 9.67 -4.48
C SER A 163 -6.91 10.73 -3.82
N LYS A 164 -6.14 11.45 -4.64
CA LYS A 164 -5.26 12.53 -4.18
C LYS A 164 -6.03 13.69 -3.56
N GLU A 165 -7.20 13.98 -4.13
CA GLU A 165 -8.12 15.02 -3.67
C GLU A 165 -8.69 14.66 -2.29
N ASP A 166 -8.97 13.38 -2.05
CA ASP A 166 -9.40 12.89 -0.73
C ASP A 166 -8.32 13.05 0.33
N ILE A 167 -7.05 12.78 0.00
CA ILE A 167 -5.94 13.08 0.92
C ILE A 167 -5.82 14.58 1.21
N GLY A 168 -6.00 15.43 0.18
CA GLY A 168 -6.03 16.87 0.38
C GLY A 168 -7.14 17.31 1.34
N ARG A 169 -8.35 16.77 1.18
CA ARG A 169 -9.50 17.02 2.07
C ARG A 169 -9.30 16.47 3.48
N GLN A 170 -8.65 15.32 3.63
CA GLN A 170 -8.30 14.77 4.94
C GLN A 170 -7.36 15.72 5.69
N LEU A 171 -6.27 16.17 5.05
CA LEU A 171 -5.33 17.11 5.68
C LEU A 171 -5.97 18.47 5.97
N GLU A 172 -6.94 18.89 5.15
CA GLU A 172 -7.75 20.07 5.44
C GLU A 172 -8.64 19.87 6.67
N ALA A 173 -9.29 18.72 6.80
CA ALA A 173 -10.07 18.37 7.97
C ALA A 173 -9.22 18.26 9.25
N GLU A 174 -8.00 17.75 9.16
CA GLU A 174 -7.08 17.65 10.30
C GLU A 174 -6.47 19.02 10.65
N TYR A 175 -5.74 19.62 9.72
CA TYR A 175 -4.86 20.77 10.00
C TYR A 175 -5.41 22.11 9.50
N GLY A 176 -6.57 22.13 8.82
CA GLY A 176 -7.17 23.34 8.27
C GLY A 176 -6.58 23.80 6.93
N VAL A 177 -5.78 22.96 6.26
CA VAL A 177 -5.13 23.25 4.99
C VAL A 177 -5.19 22.06 4.03
N ASN A 178 -5.63 22.31 2.80
CA ASN A 178 -5.45 21.40 1.68
C ASN A 178 -4.15 21.77 0.94
N PRO A 179 -3.09 20.93 0.98
CA PRO A 179 -1.83 21.25 0.30
C PRO A 179 -1.86 21.00 -1.21
N VAL A 180 -2.86 20.29 -1.75
CA VAL A 180 -2.90 19.85 -3.17
C VAL A 180 -2.75 21.01 -4.16
N PRO A 181 -3.42 22.15 -3.99
CA PRO A 181 -3.25 23.30 -4.90
C PRO A 181 -1.86 23.94 -4.88
N PHE A 182 -1.05 23.66 -3.85
CA PHE A 182 0.24 24.28 -3.60
C PHE A 182 1.41 23.33 -3.84
N LEU A 183 1.15 22.13 -4.35
CA LEU A 183 2.20 21.17 -4.64
C LEU A 183 3.06 21.68 -5.81
N PRO A 184 4.39 21.54 -5.75
CA PRO A 184 5.22 21.71 -6.93
C PRO A 184 4.78 20.77 -8.07
N PRO A 185 5.18 21.08 -9.31
CA PRO A 185 5.02 20.18 -10.43
C PRO A 185 5.52 18.77 -10.10
N ALA A 186 4.91 17.76 -10.72
CA ALA A 186 5.35 16.39 -10.55
C ALA A 186 6.84 16.26 -10.95
N PRO A 187 7.68 15.60 -10.14
CA PRO A 187 9.07 15.43 -10.47
C PRO A 187 9.21 14.56 -11.73
N THR A 188 10.23 14.87 -12.53
CA THR A 188 10.64 14.07 -13.67
C THR A 188 11.18 12.71 -13.22
N LEU A 189 11.21 11.73 -14.13
CA LEU A 189 11.76 10.40 -13.84
C LEU A 189 13.23 10.49 -13.38
N ALA A 190 14.02 11.39 -13.98
CA ALA A 190 15.41 11.62 -13.61
C ALA A 190 15.54 12.14 -12.17
N GLU A 191 14.68 13.08 -11.76
CA GLU A 191 14.66 13.60 -10.39
C GLU A 191 14.21 12.53 -9.38
N ILE A 192 13.25 11.69 -9.75
CA ILE A 192 12.84 10.56 -8.90
C ILE A 192 14.00 9.58 -8.70
N MET A 193 14.72 9.24 -9.78
CA MET A 193 15.87 8.33 -9.70
C MET A 193 17.02 8.92 -8.88
N ASP A 194 17.37 10.17 -9.12
CA ASP A 194 18.41 10.88 -8.36
C ASP A 194 18.06 10.95 -6.86
N ARG A 195 16.80 11.27 -6.53
CA ARG A 195 16.30 11.26 -5.16
C ARG A 195 16.44 9.88 -4.51
N LYS A 196 16.04 8.81 -5.20
CA LYS A 196 16.19 7.42 -4.70
C LYS A 196 17.65 7.06 -4.44
N ILE A 197 18.56 7.43 -5.34
CA ILE A 197 20.00 7.19 -5.18
C ILE A 197 20.54 7.93 -3.96
N LYS A 198 20.25 9.23 -3.85
CA LYS A 198 20.68 10.06 -2.70
C LYS A 198 20.14 9.52 -1.38
N PHE A 199 18.87 9.12 -1.36
CA PHE A 199 18.24 8.55 -0.19
C PHE A 199 18.88 7.21 0.21
N LYS A 200 19.12 6.31 -0.76
CA LYS A 200 19.82 5.05 -0.53
C LYS A 200 21.21 5.27 0.04
N ILE A 201 22.00 6.19 -0.52
CA ILE A 201 23.35 6.50 -0.03
C ILE A 201 23.30 6.94 1.44
N ALA A 202 22.46 7.93 1.76
CA ALA A 202 22.32 8.44 3.12
C ALA A 202 21.82 7.37 4.10
N SER A 203 20.87 6.53 3.67
CA SER A 203 20.31 5.47 4.50
C SER A 203 21.32 4.35 4.76
N MET A 204 22.09 3.95 3.74
CA MET A 204 23.17 2.97 3.89
C MET A 204 24.27 3.47 4.84
N GLU A 205 24.59 4.76 4.82
CA GLU A 205 25.51 5.36 5.78
C GLU A 205 24.99 5.24 7.22
N LYS A 206 23.71 5.57 7.45
CA LYS A 206 23.08 5.39 8.77
C LYS A 206 23.10 3.94 9.23
N LEU A 207 22.73 3.00 8.36
CA LEU A 207 22.76 1.56 8.69
C LEU A 207 24.16 1.12 9.11
N ARG A 208 25.21 1.56 8.40
CA ARG A 208 26.61 1.28 8.78
C ARG A 208 26.97 1.88 10.14
N GLN A 209 26.49 3.09 10.45
CA GLN A 209 26.70 3.69 11.76
C GLN A 209 25.98 2.90 12.86
N MET A 210 24.75 2.48 12.62
CA MET A 210 23.95 1.68 13.57
C MET A 210 24.56 0.30 13.84
N LEU A 211 25.19 -0.32 12.84
CA LEU A 211 25.92 -1.60 13.00
C LEU A 211 27.09 -1.53 13.99
N LYS A 212 27.56 -0.34 14.36
CA LYS A 212 28.57 -0.17 15.42
C LYS A 212 28.03 -0.50 16.82
N HIS A 213 26.70 -0.55 16.99
CA HIS A 213 26.06 -0.93 18.24
C HIS A 213 25.80 -2.45 18.29
N PRO A 214 26.32 -3.18 19.29
CA PRO A 214 26.21 -4.65 19.35
C PRO A 214 24.79 -5.21 19.29
N GLU A 215 23.82 -4.52 19.92
CA GLU A 215 22.42 -4.98 19.94
C GLU A 215 21.73 -4.80 18.59
N ILE A 216 22.02 -3.72 17.87
CA ILE A 216 21.42 -3.45 16.55
C ILE A 216 21.99 -4.40 15.49
N ARG A 217 23.24 -4.85 15.65
CA ARG A 217 23.87 -5.81 14.73
C ARG A 217 23.08 -7.10 14.55
N LYS A 218 22.28 -7.49 15.54
CA LYS A 218 21.40 -8.68 15.47
C LYS A 218 20.14 -8.46 14.63
N LEU A 219 19.78 -7.19 14.36
CA LEU A 219 18.53 -6.79 13.72
C LEU A 219 18.69 -6.36 12.26
N ILE A 220 19.88 -5.88 11.88
CA ILE A 220 20.16 -5.42 10.51
C ILE A 220 20.80 -6.58 9.72
N PRO A 221 20.14 -7.07 8.65
CA PRO A 221 20.74 -8.08 7.78
C PRO A 221 21.99 -7.54 7.09
N VAL A 222 23.05 -8.34 7.08
CA VAL A 222 24.32 -8.02 6.42
C VAL A 222 24.70 -9.09 5.41
N ASP A 223 25.46 -8.71 4.38
CA ASP A 223 26.01 -9.63 3.40
C ASP A 223 27.28 -10.36 3.93
N ALA A 224 27.91 -11.17 3.06
CA ALA A 224 29.12 -11.91 3.40
C ALA A 224 30.33 -11.02 3.77
N ARG A 225 30.29 -9.72 3.43
CA ARG A 225 31.32 -8.73 3.77
C ARG A 225 30.98 -7.94 5.03
N GLY A 226 29.82 -8.18 5.63
CA GLY A 226 29.31 -7.44 6.78
C GLY A 226 28.67 -6.10 6.41
N GLU A 227 28.38 -5.85 5.13
CA GLU A 227 27.71 -4.63 4.68
C GLU A 227 26.19 -4.78 4.82
N PRO A 228 25.44 -3.72 5.21
CA PRO A 228 23.99 -3.77 5.27
C PRO A 228 23.38 -4.14 3.91
N ILE A 229 22.36 -5.00 3.92
CA ILE A 229 21.62 -5.36 2.70
C ILE A 229 20.52 -4.31 2.45
N TRP A 230 20.55 -3.67 1.27
CA TRP A 230 19.49 -2.75 0.84
C TRP A 230 18.33 -3.49 0.17
N ASP A 231 17.18 -3.49 0.81
CA ASP A 231 15.88 -3.84 0.22
C ASP A 231 15.06 -2.56 -0.04
N GLU A 232 14.85 -2.20 -1.31
CA GLU A 232 14.07 -1.01 -1.70
C GLU A 232 12.61 -1.08 -1.20
N ALA A 233 12.03 -2.29 -1.15
CA ALA A 233 10.65 -2.50 -0.74
C ALA A 233 10.46 -2.40 0.78
N LYS A 234 11.54 -2.27 1.56
CA LYS A 234 11.50 -2.09 3.02
C LYS A 234 12.14 -0.78 3.46
N HIS A 235 13.25 -0.43 2.81
CA HIS A 235 14.08 0.70 3.19
C HIS A 235 13.86 1.92 2.29
N GLY A 236 13.11 1.81 1.20
CA GLY A 236 12.82 2.95 0.32
C GLY A 236 12.17 4.12 1.06
N GLU A 237 12.38 5.35 0.56
CA GLU A 237 11.89 6.58 1.23
C GLU A 237 10.38 6.57 1.46
N PHE A 238 9.61 6.02 0.52
CA PHE A 238 8.15 5.95 0.59
C PHE A 238 7.63 4.52 0.80
N CYS A 239 8.44 3.66 1.43
CA CYS A 239 8.00 2.34 1.84
C CYS A 239 7.01 2.47 3.00
N VAL A 240 5.76 2.06 2.77
CA VAL A 240 4.67 2.09 3.75
C VAL A 240 3.95 0.75 3.78
N LEU A 241 3.63 0.28 4.98
CA LEU A 241 2.67 -0.79 5.22
C LEU A 241 1.28 -0.16 5.34
N VAL A 242 0.30 -0.71 4.61
CA VAL A 242 -1.09 -0.26 4.63
C VAL A 242 -1.98 -1.43 5.00
N VAL A 243 -2.75 -1.29 6.08
CA VAL A 243 -3.68 -2.31 6.59
C VAL A 243 -5.10 -1.77 6.60
N LYS A 244 -6.10 -2.62 6.34
CA LYS A 244 -7.51 -2.24 6.43
C LYS A 244 -7.95 -2.16 7.89
N ILE A 245 -8.80 -1.18 8.20
CA ILE A 245 -9.41 -0.98 9.51
C ILE A 245 -10.93 -0.92 9.33
N ASP A 246 -11.66 -1.73 10.07
CA ASP A 246 -13.12 -1.65 10.08
C ASP A 246 -13.59 -0.36 10.78
N LYS A 247 -14.35 0.49 10.08
CA LYS A 247 -14.86 1.75 10.64
C LYS A 247 -15.74 1.57 11.87
N GLY A 248 -16.46 0.46 11.97
CA GLY A 248 -17.30 0.13 13.11
C GLY A 248 -16.52 -0.30 14.36
N ARG A 249 -15.28 -0.79 14.18
CA ARG A 249 -14.40 -1.25 15.28
C ARG A 249 -13.25 -0.29 15.60
N GLY A 250 -12.96 0.65 14.71
CA GLY A 250 -12.14 1.84 14.93
C GLY A 250 -10.62 1.62 14.96
N LEU A 251 -10.13 0.53 15.55
CA LEU A 251 -8.70 0.22 15.69
C LEU A 251 -8.30 -1.20 15.29
N GLU A 252 -9.26 -2.11 15.08
CA GLU A 252 -8.96 -3.49 14.72
C GLU A 252 -8.55 -3.62 13.24
N GLU A 253 -7.38 -4.20 13.02
CA GLU A 253 -6.86 -4.51 11.69
C GLU A 253 -7.60 -5.70 11.08
N PHE A 254 -7.92 -5.61 9.79
CA PHE A 254 -8.61 -6.67 9.06
C PHE A 254 -7.72 -7.25 7.95
N GLY A 255 -7.46 -8.55 8.04
CA GLY A 255 -6.68 -9.32 7.05
C GLY A 255 -5.23 -9.59 7.47
N PRO A 256 -4.49 -10.43 6.70
CA PRO A 256 -3.07 -10.67 6.95
C PRO A 256 -2.26 -9.39 6.65
N ALA A 257 -1.31 -9.08 7.55
CA ALA A 257 -0.35 -7.98 7.41
C ALA A 257 0.75 -8.28 6.39
#